data_AF-A0A4V0I5P3-F1
#
_entry.id   AF-A0A4V0I5P3-F1
#
_cell.length_a   1.000
_cell.length_b   1.000
_cell.length_c   1.000
_cell.angle_alpha   90.00
_cell.angle_beta   90.00
_cell.angle_gamma   90.00
#
_symmetry.space_group_name_H-M   'P 1'
#
loop_
_entity.id
_entity.type
_entity.pdbx_description
1 polymer ?
#
loop_
_entity_poly.entity_id
_entity_poly.type
_entity_poly.pdbx_seq_one_letter_code
_entity_poly.pdbx_strand_id
1 'polypeptide(L)'
;MTPDPERLAFLRAIAAAPDDNTPRVVYADWLDEQAATDADRARAEFLRIACKVANKARITKVEQVWLAANWKRMLPTVSEKFVELGGKPGGVEWVGRNLKLWAAGRKPSGWVQVELEVWRGFVRRVVYHSGYIGVAAAVAADEPLARHELFPELLPYPRPLSGGRFRVGVAPAECFGPEVWDRVTGHATVSTTSRGEVKMFDAAEAGPLTRVELHRTALDAISKAMTAHARTAAGLPDDLPTLV
;
A
#
# COMPACT_ATOMS: atom_id res chain seq x y z
N MET A 1 19.41 6.01 6.36
CA MET A 1 20.16 4.74 6.43
C MET A 1 19.83 3.99 5.16
N THR A 2 20.81 3.67 4.32
CA THR A 2 20.55 2.92 3.08
C THR A 2 20.13 1.50 3.44
N PRO A 3 19.10 0.91 2.80
CA PRO A 3 18.69 -0.46 3.08
C PRO A 3 19.84 -1.43 2.77
N ASP A 4 19.93 -2.50 3.57
CA ASP A 4 20.88 -3.59 3.33
C ASP A 4 20.66 -4.21 1.93
N PRO A 5 21.68 -4.23 1.05
CA PRO A 5 21.57 -4.82 -0.28
C PRO A 5 21.14 -6.29 -0.28
N GLU A 6 21.57 -7.08 0.71
CA GLU A 6 21.22 -8.50 0.80
C GLU A 6 19.73 -8.67 1.14
N ARG A 7 19.23 -7.88 2.08
CA ARG A 7 17.78 -7.79 2.39
C ARG A 7 16.97 -7.44 1.13
N LEU A 8 17.41 -6.46 0.34
CA LEU A 8 16.72 -6.07 -0.89
C LEU A 8 16.71 -7.21 -1.93
N ALA A 9 17.78 -8.01 -2.00
CA ALA A 9 17.82 -9.17 -2.89
C ALA A 9 16.77 -10.23 -2.51
N PHE A 10 16.61 -10.53 -1.21
CA PHE A 10 15.55 -11.42 -0.72
C PHE A 10 14.16 -10.89 -1.04
N LEU A 11 13.91 -9.60 -0.80
CA LEU A 11 12.61 -8.98 -1.09
C LEU A 11 12.27 -9.05 -2.59
N ARG A 12 13.25 -8.81 -3.47
CA ARG A 12 13.08 -8.98 -4.93
C ARG A 12 12.79 -10.43 -5.31
N ALA A 13 13.49 -11.41 -4.72
CA ALA A 13 13.25 -12.83 -4.98
C ALA A 13 11.83 -13.26 -4.55
N ILE A 14 11.38 -12.80 -3.38
CA ILE A 14 10.01 -13.07 -2.88
C ILE A 14 8.96 -12.48 -3.82
N ALA A 15 9.17 -11.25 -4.31
CA ALA A 15 8.23 -10.61 -5.21
C ALA A 15 8.23 -11.21 -6.63
N ALA A 16 9.36 -11.77 -7.08
CA ALA A 16 9.45 -12.46 -8.37
C ALA A 16 8.75 -13.83 -8.37
N ALA A 17 8.69 -14.49 -7.21
CA ALA A 17 7.99 -15.75 -7.00
C ALA A 17 6.99 -15.62 -5.83
N PRO A 18 5.93 -14.82 -5.99
CA PRO A 18 5.02 -14.51 -4.89
C PRO A 18 4.30 -15.76 -4.38
N ASP A 19 4.19 -16.81 -5.19
CA ASP A 19 3.58 -18.07 -4.77
C ASP A 19 4.55 -19.11 -4.16
N ASP A 20 5.86 -18.86 -4.17
CA ASP A 20 6.86 -19.82 -3.70
C ASP A 20 7.20 -19.62 -2.21
N ASN A 21 7.15 -20.70 -1.43
CA ASN A 21 7.59 -20.67 -0.02
C ASN A 21 9.12 -20.64 0.10
N THR A 22 9.87 -21.12 -0.89
CA THR A 22 11.33 -21.25 -0.84
C THR A 22 12.02 -19.92 -0.52
N PRO A 23 11.84 -18.82 -1.28
CA PRO A 23 12.51 -17.56 -0.96
C PRO A 23 12.08 -16.97 0.38
N ARG A 24 10.87 -17.29 0.87
CA ARG A 24 10.35 -16.82 2.16
C ARG A 24 10.97 -17.55 3.34
N VAL A 25 11.15 -18.86 3.23
CA VAL A 25 11.79 -19.67 4.28
C VAL A 25 13.27 -19.30 4.37
N VAL A 26 13.96 -19.18 3.23
CA VAL A 26 15.37 -18.73 3.22
C VAL A 26 15.51 -17.33 3.81
N TYR A 27 14.59 -16.41 3.48
CA TYR A 27 14.60 -15.08 4.09
C TYR A 27 14.32 -15.12 5.60
N ALA A 28 13.45 -16.02 6.07
CA ALA A 28 13.22 -16.19 7.50
C ALA A 28 14.46 -16.73 8.23
N ASP A 29 15.18 -17.67 7.63
CA ASP A 29 16.43 -18.19 8.19
C ASP A 29 17.52 -17.11 8.23
N TRP A 30 17.67 -16.33 7.16
CA TRP A 30 18.56 -15.18 7.14
C TRP A 30 18.19 -14.13 8.19
N LEU A 31 16.89 -13.85 8.38
CA LEU A 31 16.41 -12.92 9.41
C LEU A 31 16.75 -13.41 10.82
N ASP A 32 16.67 -14.71 11.10
CA ASP A 32 17.06 -15.24 12.42
C ASP A 32 18.56 -15.08 12.70
N GLU A 33 19.39 -15.30 11.68
CA GLU A 33 20.85 -15.15 11.79
C GLU A 33 21.30 -13.69 11.89
N GLN A 34 20.60 -12.80 11.19
CA GLN A 34 20.97 -11.37 11.05
C GLN A 34 20.05 -10.42 11.82
N ALA A 35 19.11 -10.91 12.64
CA ALA A 35 18.10 -10.09 13.30
C ALA A 35 18.72 -9.00 14.18
N ALA A 36 18.60 -7.74 13.74
CA ALA A 36 18.99 -6.58 14.53
C ALA A 36 17.83 -6.04 15.38
N THR A 37 16.58 -6.31 14.97
CA THR A 37 15.38 -5.74 15.58
C THR A 37 14.36 -6.81 16.00
N ASP A 38 13.41 -6.42 16.86
CA ASP A 38 12.27 -7.32 17.17
C ASP A 38 11.36 -7.53 15.97
N ALA A 39 11.31 -6.57 15.05
CA ALA A 39 10.54 -6.70 13.81
C ALA A 39 11.11 -7.77 12.88
N ASP A 40 12.44 -7.91 12.81
CA ASP A 40 13.10 -8.96 12.05
C ASP A 40 12.73 -10.35 12.59
N ARG A 41 12.81 -10.52 13.92
CA ARG A 41 12.41 -11.77 14.59
C ARG A 41 10.93 -12.07 14.40
N ALA A 42 10.07 -11.07 14.60
CA ALA A 42 8.62 -11.22 14.39
C ALA A 42 8.29 -11.59 12.93
N ARG A 43 9.01 -11.02 11.96
CA ARG A 43 8.88 -11.38 10.54
C ARG A 43 9.29 -12.82 10.29
N ALA A 44 10.43 -13.27 10.80
CA ALA A 44 10.90 -14.64 10.65
C ALA A 44 9.92 -15.65 11.28
N GLU A 45 9.45 -15.38 12.50
CA GLU A 45 8.40 -16.15 13.18
C GLU A 45 7.15 -16.30 12.29
N PHE A 46 6.63 -15.17 11.78
CA PHE A 46 5.40 -15.17 10.98
C PHE A 46 5.58 -15.85 9.62
N LEU A 47 6.72 -15.67 8.95
CA LEU A 47 7.01 -16.33 7.68
C LEU A 47 6.97 -17.85 7.82
N ARG A 48 7.52 -18.41 8.91
CA ARG A 48 7.46 -19.85 9.17
C ARG A 48 6.05 -20.34 9.45
N ILE A 49 5.22 -19.55 10.12
CA ILE A 49 3.80 -19.87 10.31
C ILE A 49 3.07 -19.87 8.96
N ALA A 50 3.26 -18.82 8.15
CA ALA A 50 2.60 -18.65 6.86
C ALA A 50 3.03 -19.72 5.83
N CYS A 51 4.30 -20.13 5.82
CA CYS A 51 4.83 -21.12 4.87
C CYS A 51 4.47 -22.58 5.22
N LYS A 52 4.08 -22.87 6.47
CA LYS A 52 3.61 -24.21 6.89
C LYS A 52 2.24 -24.58 6.31
N VAL A 53 1.50 -23.61 5.81
CA VAL A 53 0.17 -23.81 5.24
C VAL A 53 0.32 -23.83 3.72
N ALA A 54 -0.26 -24.83 3.04
CA ALA A 54 -0.37 -24.83 1.58
C ALA A 54 -0.95 -23.49 1.09
N ASN A 55 -0.50 -23.01 -0.07
CA ASN A 55 -0.90 -21.72 -0.66
C ASN A 55 -2.43 -21.59 -0.71
N LYS A 56 -3.02 -20.95 0.31
CA LYS A 56 -4.47 -20.83 0.47
C LYS A 56 -4.88 -19.39 0.23
N ALA A 57 -6.03 -19.23 -0.41
CA ALA A 57 -6.67 -17.94 -0.60
C ALA A 57 -7.10 -17.25 0.73
N ARG A 58 -6.98 -17.94 1.88
CA ARG A 58 -7.45 -17.47 3.19
C ARG A 58 -6.37 -17.69 4.24
N ILE A 59 -6.23 -16.70 5.12
CA ILE A 59 -5.43 -16.80 6.34
C ILE A 59 -6.00 -17.88 7.27
N THR A 60 -5.14 -18.66 7.89
CA THR A 60 -5.53 -19.70 8.85
C THR A 60 -5.81 -19.12 10.23
N LYS A 61 -6.48 -19.91 11.08
CA LYS A 61 -6.72 -19.52 12.47
C LYS A 61 -5.40 -19.29 13.24
N VAL A 62 -4.38 -20.08 12.95
CA VAL A 62 -3.05 -19.94 13.59
C VAL A 62 -2.41 -18.61 13.22
N GLU A 63 -2.41 -18.26 11.94
CA GLU A 63 -1.91 -16.96 11.47
C GLU A 63 -2.70 -15.79 12.06
N GLN A 64 -4.03 -15.88 12.13
CA GLN A 64 -4.88 -14.84 12.74
C GLN A 64 -4.54 -14.62 14.22
N VAL A 65 -4.40 -15.70 14.99
CA VAL A 65 -4.07 -15.61 16.42
C VAL A 65 -2.69 -14.98 16.60
N TRP A 66 -1.71 -15.38 15.77
CA TRP A 66 -0.38 -14.79 15.83
C TRP A 66 -0.40 -13.31 15.49
N LEU A 67 -1.06 -12.90 14.39
CA LEU A 67 -1.16 -11.49 13.98
C LEU A 67 -1.86 -10.64 15.04
N ALA A 68 -2.98 -11.10 15.59
CA ALA A 68 -3.70 -10.37 16.62
C ALA A 68 -2.81 -10.07 17.84
N ALA A 69 -1.94 -11.00 18.22
CA ALA A 69 -1.00 -10.86 19.33
C ALA A 69 0.29 -10.09 18.98
N ASN A 70 0.77 -10.16 17.74
CA ASN A 70 2.15 -9.75 17.39
C ASN A 70 2.26 -8.69 16.29
N TRP A 71 1.15 -8.21 15.70
CA TRP A 71 1.25 -7.29 14.56
C TRP A 71 2.06 -6.02 14.85
N LYS A 72 2.05 -5.51 16.08
CA LYS A 72 2.86 -4.35 16.47
C LYS A 72 4.35 -4.63 16.49
N ARG A 73 4.74 -5.89 16.73
CA ARG A 73 6.13 -6.33 16.59
C ARG A 73 6.52 -6.40 15.12
N MET A 74 5.61 -6.89 14.27
CA MET A 74 5.83 -7.01 12.83
C MET A 74 5.81 -5.65 12.10
N LEU A 75 4.98 -4.72 12.57
CA LEU A 75 4.72 -3.40 12.00
C LEU A 75 4.99 -2.29 13.04
N PRO A 76 6.23 -2.18 13.55
CA PRO A 76 6.54 -1.26 14.64
C PRO A 76 6.36 0.20 14.21
N THR A 77 6.84 0.57 13.02
CA THR A 77 6.79 1.94 12.52
C THR A 77 5.35 2.38 12.29
N VAL A 78 4.52 1.50 11.72
CA VAL A 78 3.07 1.76 11.54
C VAL A 78 2.38 1.88 12.90
N SER A 79 2.68 1.00 13.85
CA SER A 79 2.09 1.03 15.19
C SER A 79 2.44 2.33 15.93
N GLU A 80 3.71 2.72 15.93
CA GLU A 80 4.18 3.97 16.53
C GLU A 80 3.53 5.19 15.86
N LYS A 81 3.52 5.22 14.53
CA LYS A 81 2.93 6.32 13.78
C LYS A 81 1.43 6.42 14.03
N PHE A 82 0.74 5.30 14.17
CA PHE A 82 -0.67 5.26 14.50
C PHE A 82 -0.94 5.88 15.88
N VAL A 83 -0.11 5.60 16.90
CA VAL A 83 -0.22 6.23 18.22
C VAL A 83 0.06 7.73 18.15
N GLU A 84 1.09 8.16 17.43
CA GLU A 84 1.41 9.58 17.22
C GLU A 84 0.22 10.35 16.62
N LEU A 85 -0.48 9.72 15.68
CA LEU A 85 -1.67 10.27 15.03
C LEU A 85 -2.94 10.21 15.91
N GLY A 86 -2.83 9.82 17.18
CA GLY A 86 -3.94 9.76 18.13
C GLY A 86 -4.75 8.46 18.08
N GLY A 87 -4.21 7.42 17.45
CA GLY A 87 -4.78 6.08 17.42
C GLY A 87 -5.02 5.52 18.82
N LYS A 88 -6.16 4.85 18.99
CA LYS A 88 -6.58 4.23 20.25
C LYS A 88 -6.73 2.72 20.06
N PRO A 89 -6.73 1.91 21.14
CA PRO A 89 -6.96 0.46 21.02
C PRO A 89 -8.24 0.09 20.27
N GLY A 90 -9.34 0.83 20.47
CA GLY A 90 -10.59 0.64 19.73
C GLY A 90 -10.57 1.14 18.28
N GLY A 91 -9.45 1.66 17.80
CA GLY A 91 -9.21 2.08 16.43
C GLY A 91 -8.47 1.02 15.59
N VAL A 92 -8.44 -0.22 16.08
CA VAL A 92 -7.73 -1.35 15.46
C VAL A 92 -8.70 -2.51 15.34
N GLU A 93 -8.85 -3.06 14.15
CA GLU A 93 -9.72 -4.21 13.90
C GLU A 93 -9.08 -5.18 12.90
N TRP A 94 -9.24 -6.47 13.17
CA TRP A 94 -8.92 -7.52 12.21
C TRP A 94 -10.21 -8.02 11.53
N VAL A 95 -10.25 -7.94 10.21
CA VAL A 95 -11.33 -8.51 9.38
C VAL A 95 -10.73 -9.49 8.39
N GLY A 96 -10.84 -10.78 8.68
CA GLY A 96 -10.21 -11.82 7.86
C GLY A 96 -8.69 -11.70 7.88
N ARG A 97 -8.10 -11.26 6.76
CA ARG A 97 -6.64 -11.02 6.61
C ARG A 97 -6.26 -9.54 6.63
N ASN A 98 -7.23 -8.67 6.85
CA ASN A 98 -7.05 -7.23 6.78
C ASN A 98 -6.95 -6.65 8.19
N LEU A 99 -5.90 -5.87 8.41
CA LEU A 99 -5.74 -5.00 9.58
C LEU A 99 -6.29 -3.63 9.22
N LYS A 100 -7.39 -3.24 9.85
CA LYS A 100 -7.98 -1.91 9.74
C LYS A 100 -7.50 -1.05 10.89
N LEU A 101 -7.02 0.14 10.55
CA LEU A 101 -6.57 1.15 11.50
C LEU A 101 -7.32 2.45 11.24
N TRP A 102 -7.92 3.04 12.27
CA TRP A 102 -8.53 4.36 12.19
C TRP A 102 -8.29 5.22 13.42
N ALA A 103 -8.06 6.51 13.18
CA ALA A 103 -7.82 7.49 14.24
C ALA A 103 -8.48 8.82 13.87
N ALA A 104 -9.17 9.41 14.84
CA ALA A 104 -9.51 10.83 14.80
C ALA A 104 -8.27 11.61 15.26
N GLY A 105 -7.45 12.05 14.32
CA GLY A 105 -6.25 12.84 14.63
C GLY A 105 -6.60 14.19 15.23
N ARG A 106 -5.68 14.73 16.04
CA ARG A 106 -5.65 16.17 16.33
C ARG A 106 -5.22 16.90 15.05
N LYS A 107 -5.79 18.07 14.76
CA LYS A 107 -5.34 18.89 13.62
C LYS A 107 -3.81 19.10 13.65
N PRO A 108 -3.13 19.14 12.50
CA PRO A 108 -3.70 19.19 11.14
C PRO A 108 -3.91 17.81 10.48
N SER A 109 -3.50 16.70 11.12
CA SER A 109 -3.47 15.38 10.46
C SER A 109 -4.85 14.81 10.09
N GLY A 110 -5.91 15.28 10.74
CA GLY A 110 -7.30 14.92 10.39
C GLY A 110 -7.63 13.47 10.70
N TRP A 111 -8.62 12.92 9.99
CA TRP A 111 -9.01 11.51 10.10
C TRP A 111 -8.02 10.63 9.36
N VAL A 112 -7.58 9.54 9.98
CA VAL A 112 -6.75 8.50 9.34
C VAL A 112 -7.59 7.24 9.29
N GLN A 113 -7.64 6.60 8.13
CA GLN A 113 -8.28 5.30 7.96
C GLN A 113 -7.58 4.52 6.85
N VAL A 114 -6.98 3.39 7.22
CA VAL A 114 -6.20 2.55 6.33
C VAL A 114 -6.51 1.08 6.57
N GLU A 115 -6.41 0.28 5.51
CA GLU A 115 -6.58 -1.18 5.54
C GLU A 115 -5.33 -1.84 4.96
N LEU A 116 -4.68 -2.71 5.75
CA LEU A 116 -3.49 -3.45 5.36
C LEU A 116 -3.86 -4.92 5.14
N GLU A 117 -3.72 -5.40 3.91
CA GLU A 117 -4.00 -6.79 3.53
C GLU A 117 -2.77 -7.67 3.71
N VAL A 118 -2.79 -8.53 4.73
CA VAL A 118 -1.73 -9.50 4.98
C VAL A 118 -1.88 -10.72 4.07
N TRP A 119 -0.79 -11.09 3.40
CA TRP A 119 -0.71 -12.24 2.53
C TRP A 119 0.69 -12.86 2.61
N ARG A 120 0.73 -14.13 3.05
CA ARG A 120 1.94 -14.97 3.03
C ARG A 120 3.19 -14.32 3.63
N GLY A 121 3.03 -13.78 4.84
CA GLY A 121 4.13 -13.18 5.60
C GLY A 121 4.35 -11.69 5.41
N PHE A 122 3.60 -11.05 4.51
CA PHE A 122 3.78 -9.63 4.17
C PHE A 122 2.43 -8.91 4.05
N VAL A 123 2.43 -7.58 4.14
CA VAL A 123 1.33 -6.79 3.62
C VAL A 123 1.55 -6.64 2.12
N ARG A 124 0.63 -7.17 1.30
CA ARG A 124 0.73 -7.04 -0.16
C ARG A 124 0.08 -5.77 -0.70
N ARG A 125 -0.93 -5.27 0.02
CA ARG A 125 -1.75 -4.14 -0.41
C ARG A 125 -2.15 -3.31 0.81
N VAL A 126 -2.08 -1.99 0.67
CA VAL A 126 -2.61 -1.03 1.64
C VAL A 126 -3.59 -0.09 0.93
N VAL A 127 -4.79 0.04 1.48
CA VAL A 127 -5.84 0.92 0.94
C VAL A 127 -6.01 2.11 1.88
N TYR A 128 -5.88 3.32 1.35
CA TYR A 128 -6.02 4.57 2.07
C TYR A 128 -7.40 5.17 1.81
N HIS A 129 -8.22 5.26 2.86
CA HIS A 129 -9.46 6.06 2.84
C HIS A 129 -9.16 7.52 3.23
N SER A 130 -8.11 7.74 4.01
CA SER A 130 -7.59 9.06 4.37
C SER A 130 -6.21 8.93 5.01
N GLY A 131 -5.52 10.05 5.24
CA GLY A 131 -4.30 10.07 6.06
C GLY A 131 -3.05 9.46 5.40
N TYR A 132 -3.02 9.30 4.07
CA TYR A 132 -1.88 8.74 3.33
C TYR A 132 -0.55 9.40 3.71
N ILE A 133 -0.44 10.73 3.65
CA ILE A 133 0.80 11.46 3.99
C ILE A 133 1.30 11.09 5.39
N GLY A 134 0.38 10.88 6.34
CA GLY A 134 0.71 10.59 7.73
C GLY A 134 1.28 9.20 7.96
N VAL A 135 0.95 8.21 7.12
CA VAL A 135 1.20 6.79 7.42
C VAL A 135 1.99 6.07 6.32
N ALA A 136 2.02 6.59 5.09
CA ALA A 136 2.57 5.86 3.94
C ALA A 136 4.06 5.51 4.07
N ALA A 137 4.89 6.43 4.56
CA ALA A 137 6.31 6.16 4.79
C ALA A 137 6.52 5.08 5.87
N ALA A 138 5.69 5.07 6.93
CA ALA A 138 5.75 4.04 7.96
C ALA A 138 5.36 2.67 7.41
N VAL A 139 4.31 2.61 6.57
CA VAL A 139 3.93 1.37 5.89
C VAL A 139 5.02 0.89 4.96
N ALA A 140 5.62 1.77 4.16
CA ALA A 140 6.70 1.38 3.25
C ALA A 140 7.95 0.91 4.01
N ALA A 141 8.26 1.51 5.17
CA ALA A 141 9.37 1.08 6.02
C ALA A 141 9.17 -0.33 6.57
N ASP A 142 7.98 -0.64 7.09
CA ASP A 142 7.68 -1.98 7.64
C ASP A 142 7.37 -3.02 6.55
N GLU A 143 6.77 -2.60 5.43
CA GLU A 143 6.22 -3.46 4.37
C GLU A 143 6.62 -2.96 2.98
N PRO A 144 7.90 -3.07 2.60
CA PRO A 144 8.46 -2.45 1.39
C PRO A 144 7.87 -3.00 0.08
N LEU A 145 7.29 -4.21 0.12
CA LEU A 145 6.65 -4.85 -1.04
C LEU A 145 5.15 -4.52 -1.17
N ALA A 146 4.58 -3.75 -0.24
CA ALA A 146 3.17 -3.39 -0.29
C ALA A 146 2.88 -2.47 -1.48
N ARG A 147 1.77 -2.75 -2.18
CA ARG A 147 1.17 -1.82 -3.13
C ARG A 147 0.31 -0.81 -2.39
N HIS A 148 0.54 0.48 -2.63
CA HIS A 148 -0.23 1.57 -2.03
C HIS A 148 -1.39 1.97 -2.95
N GLU A 149 -2.60 1.99 -2.42
CA GLU A 149 -3.81 2.23 -3.19
C GLU A 149 -4.74 3.25 -2.54
N LEU A 150 -5.34 4.07 -3.39
CA LEU A 150 -6.42 4.98 -3.01
C LEU A 150 -7.73 4.19 -2.90
N PHE A 151 -8.55 4.46 -1.89
CA PHE A 151 -9.91 3.97 -1.86
C PHE A 151 -10.68 4.51 -3.10
N PRO A 152 -11.25 3.64 -3.96
CA PRO A 152 -11.74 4.04 -5.29
C PRO A 152 -12.72 5.22 -5.29
N GLU A 153 -13.55 5.34 -4.26
CA GLU A 153 -14.58 6.37 -4.10
C GLU A 153 -14.01 7.76 -3.84
N LEU A 154 -12.72 7.88 -3.51
CA LEU A 154 -12.04 9.17 -3.36
C LEU A 154 -11.68 9.80 -4.71
N LEU A 155 -11.60 9.01 -5.78
CA LEU A 155 -11.37 9.52 -7.11
C LEU A 155 -12.69 9.92 -7.76
N PRO A 156 -12.79 11.12 -8.39
CA PRO A 156 -13.98 11.53 -9.09
C PRO A 156 -14.34 10.55 -10.20
N TYR A 157 -15.61 10.15 -10.24
CA TYR A 157 -16.09 9.29 -11.31
C TYR A 157 -15.87 9.93 -12.70
N PRO A 158 -15.46 9.14 -13.72
CA PRO A 158 -15.28 9.68 -15.05
C PRO A 158 -16.59 10.26 -15.60
N ARG A 159 -16.47 11.43 -16.25
CA ARG A 159 -17.56 12.19 -16.83
C ARG A 159 -17.69 11.89 -18.33
N PRO A 160 -18.91 11.77 -18.87
CA PRO A 160 -19.12 11.63 -20.30
C PRO A 160 -18.78 12.92 -21.04
N LEU A 161 -18.29 12.78 -22.27
CA LEU A 161 -18.04 13.85 -23.23
C LEU A 161 -18.89 13.61 -24.50
N SER A 162 -18.90 14.59 -25.40
CA SER A 162 -19.49 14.42 -26.73
C SER A 162 -18.81 13.27 -27.50
N GLY A 163 -19.61 12.54 -28.28
CA GLY A 163 -19.14 11.43 -29.10
C GLY A 163 -18.87 10.13 -28.32
N GLY A 164 -19.47 9.95 -27.13
CA GLY A 164 -19.38 8.70 -26.37
C GLY A 164 -18.04 8.49 -25.64
N ARG A 165 -17.21 9.53 -25.56
CA ARG A 165 -15.93 9.50 -24.84
C ARG A 165 -16.13 9.74 -23.34
N PHE A 166 -15.15 9.33 -22.54
CA PHE A 166 -15.11 9.62 -21.11
C PHE A 166 -13.80 10.30 -20.74
N ARG A 167 -13.88 11.15 -19.70
CA ARG A 167 -12.73 11.84 -19.13
C ARG A 167 -12.79 11.81 -17.61
N VAL A 168 -11.65 11.57 -16.98
CA VAL A 168 -11.45 11.80 -15.54
C VAL A 168 -10.26 12.71 -15.33
N GLY A 169 -10.44 13.70 -14.46
CA GLY A 169 -9.42 14.66 -14.12
C GLY A 169 -8.97 14.49 -12.67
N VAL A 170 -7.68 14.18 -12.50
CA VAL A 170 -7.01 14.00 -11.20
C VAL A 170 -6.28 15.29 -10.83
N ALA A 171 -6.62 15.94 -9.71
CA ALA A 171 -5.90 17.08 -9.18
C ALA A 171 -5.02 16.66 -7.99
N PRO A 172 -4.16 17.54 -7.46
CA PRO A 172 -3.30 17.22 -6.32
C PRO A 172 -4.06 16.76 -5.07
N ALA A 173 -5.25 17.33 -4.82
CA ALA A 173 -6.07 16.98 -3.67
C ALA A 173 -6.54 15.52 -3.68
N GLU A 174 -6.83 14.96 -4.87
CA GLU A 174 -7.22 13.56 -5.03
C GLU A 174 -6.03 12.58 -4.92
N CYS A 175 -4.80 13.08 -4.97
CA CYS A 175 -3.56 12.30 -4.84
C CYS A 175 -2.91 12.42 -3.45
N PHE A 176 -3.58 13.05 -2.49
CA PHE A 176 -3.00 13.40 -1.18
C PHE A 176 -1.77 14.32 -1.27
N GLY A 177 -1.71 15.21 -2.26
CA GLY A 177 -0.67 16.25 -2.36
C GLY A 177 0.00 16.34 -3.73
N PRO A 178 0.72 17.45 -3.98
CA PRO A 178 1.45 17.67 -5.23
C PRO A 178 2.55 16.64 -5.46
N GLU A 179 3.21 16.14 -4.42
CA GLU A 179 4.36 15.23 -4.53
C GLU A 179 4.00 13.88 -5.16
N VAL A 180 2.81 13.35 -4.83
CA VAL A 180 2.26 12.16 -5.48
C VAL A 180 1.72 12.53 -6.86
N TRP A 181 1.00 13.64 -6.96
CA TRP A 181 0.39 14.07 -8.22
C TRP A 181 1.41 14.26 -9.32
N ASP A 182 2.56 14.88 -9.05
CA ASP A 182 3.65 15.09 -10.01
C ASP A 182 4.15 13.78 -10.61
N ARG A 183 4.18 12.71 -9.81
CA ARG A 183 4.59 11.36 -10.22
C ARG A 183 3.52 10.59 -11.00
N VAL A 184 2.27 11.07 -11.08
CA VAL A 184 1.21 10.44 -11.86
C VAL A 184 1.51 10.56 -13.36
N THR A 185 1.68 9.43 -14.03
CA THR A 185 1.93 9.31 -15.47
C THR A 185 0.75 8.66 -16.20
N GLY A 186 0.82 8.53 -17.53
CA GLY A 186 -0.25 7.91 -18.33
C GLY A 186 -1.50 8.79 -18.55
N HIS A 187 -1.46 10.05 -18.13
CA HIS A 187 -2.47 11.05 -18.45
C HIS A 187 -2.24 11.61 -19.86
N ALA A 188 -3.30 12.05 -20.54
CA ALA A 188 -3.25 12.58 -21.89
C ALA A 188 -2.78 14.04 -21.93
N THR A 189 -3.28 14.86 -21.01
CA THR A 189 -2.98 16.31 -20.96
C THR A 189 -3.03 16.83 -19.53
N VAL A 190 -2.36 17.94 -19.24
CA VAL A 190 -2.59 18.75 -18.04
C VAL A 190 -3.45 19.96 -18.43
N SER A 191 -4.46 20.28 -17.63
CA SER A 191 -5.38 21.39 -17.89
C SER A 191 -5.69 22.17 -16.62
N THR A 192 -5.78 23.49 -16.73
CA THR A 192 -6.19 24.39 -15.64
C THR A 192 -7.71 24.42 -15.53
N THR A 193 -8.23 24.17 -14.34
CA THR A 193 -9.66 24.16 -14.02
C THR A 193 -9.92 25.01 -12.77
N SER A 194 -11.19 25.14 -12.35
CA SER A 194 -11.51 25.74 -11.05
C SER A 194 -10.94 24.99 -9.85
N ARG A 195 -10.50 23.74 -10.03
CA ARG A 195 -9.79 22.93 -9.02
C ARG A 195 -8.27 23.10 -9.08
N GLY A 196 -7.75 24.02 -9.90
CA GLY A 196 -6.33 24.15 -10.20
C GLY A 196 -5.91 23.28 -11.39
N GLU A 197 -4.63 22.91 -11.44
CA GLU A 197 -4.08 22.02 -12.47
C GLU A 197 -4.55 20.57 -12.27
N VAL A 198 -4.95 19.95 -13.37
CA VAL A 198 -5.56 18.62 -13.38
C VAL A 198 -4.94 17.78 -14.50
N LYS A 199 -4.50 16.57 -14.16
CA LYS A 199 -4.06 15.54 -15.11
C LYS A 199 -5.29 14.81 -15.66
N MET A 200 -5.53 14.95 -16.95
CA MET A 200 -6.70 14.41 -17.65
C MET A 200 -6.37 13.04 -18.23
N PHE A 201 -7.16 12.04 -17.86
CA PHE A 201 -7.19 10.73 -18.51
C PHE A 201 -8.40 10.68 -19.43
N ASP A 202 -8.18 10.23 -20.65
CA ASP A 202 -9.20 10.15 -21.69
C ASP A 202 -9.35 8.70 -22.16
N ALA A 203 -10.58 8.32 -22.48
CA ALA A 203 -10.85 7.09 -23.21
C ALA A 203 -11.40 7.43 -24.60
N ALA A 204 -10.72 6.92 -25.63
CA ALA A 204 -10.93 7.29 -27.03
C ALA A 204 -12.14 6.61 -27.68
N GLU A 205 -12.58 5.45 -27.19
CA GLU A 205 -13.64 4.65 -27.80
C GLU A 205 -14.86 4.48 -26.90
N ALA A 206 -16.06 4.53 -27.50
CA ALA A 206 -17.32 4.36 -26.79
C ALA A 206 -17.62 2.87 -26.54
N GLY A 207 -17.88 2.52 -25.29
CA GLY A 207 -18.29 1.18 -24.87
C GLY A 207 -18.78 1.16 -23.42
N PRO A 208 -19.62 0.19 -23.03
CA PRO A 208 -20.18 0.11 -21.67
C PRO A 208 -19.11 -0.11 -20.59
N LEU A 209 -17.95 -0.70 -20.94
CA LEU A 209 -16.83 -0.95 -20.02
C LEU A 209 -15.85 0.22 -19.94
N THR A 210 -15.85 1.13 -20.91
CA THR A 210 -14.90 2.23 -21.07
C THR A 210 -14.81 3.12 -19.84
N ARG A 211 -15.93 3.40 -19.16
CA ARG A 211 -15.95 4.23 -17.96
C ARG A 211 -15.24 3.56 -16.77
N VAL A 212 -15.49 2.27 -16.56
CA VAL A 212 -14.88 1.50 -15.46
C VAL A 212 -13.40 1.31 -15.73
N GLU A 213 -13.03 1.02 -16.98
CA GLU A 213 -11.64 0.88 -17.41
C GLU A 213 -10.86 2.18 -17.24
N LEU A 214 -11.41 3.32 -17.68
CA LEU A 214 -10.79 4.62 -17.47
C LEU A 214 -10.58 4.94 -15.99
N HIS A 215 -11.57 4.61 -15.15
CA HIS A 215 -11.45 4.80 -13.71
C HIS A 215 -10.33 3.92 -13.12
N ARG A 216 -10.26 2.65 -13.53
CA ARG A 216 -9.21 1.72 -13.12
C ARG A 216 -7.82 2.19 -13.57
N THR A 217 -7.69 2.69 -14.80
CA THR A 217 -6.43 3.22 -15.34
C THR A 217 -5.93 4.40 -14.52
N ALA A 218 -6.81 5.35 -14.18
CA ALA A 218 -6.45 6.48 -13.34
C ALA A 218 -6.05 6.02 -11.91
N LEU A 219 -6.80 5.09 -11.30
CA LEU A 219 -6.46 4.52 -9.99
C LEU A 219 -5.12 3.77 -10.01
N ASP A 220 -4.83 3.02 -11.08
CA ASP A 220 -3.55 2.31 -11.23
C ASP A 220 -2.38 3.28 -11.34
N ALA A 221 -2.53 4.37 -12.12
CA ALA A 221 -1.53 5.42 -12.23
C ALA A 221 -1.26 6.12 -10.88
N ILE A 222 -2.32 6.42 -10.12
CA ILE A 222 -2.21 7.00 -8.78
C ILE A 222 -1.55 6.00 -7.82
N SER A 223 -1.94 4.73 -7.85
CA SER A 223 -1.37 3.67 -7.02
C SER A 223 0.14 3.49 -7.25
N LYS A 224 0.59 3.53 -8.51
CA LYS A 224 2.03 3.50 -8.85
C LYS A 224 2.75 4.72 -8.28
N ALA A 225 2.19 5.92 -8.46
CA ALA A 225 2.77 7.16 -7.92
C ALA A 225 2.84 7.16 -6.39
N MET A 226 1.77 6.71 -5.72
CA MET A 226 1.71 6.56 -4.26
C MET A 226 2.77 5.56 -3.77
N THR A 227 2.87 4.40 -4.41
CA THR A 227 3.84 3.37 -4.02
C THR A 227 5.28 3.88 -4.13
N ALA A 228 5.63 4.54 -5.25
CA ALA A 228 6.94 5.13 -5.45
C ALA A 228 7.23 6.23 -4.40
N HIS A 229 6.28 7.14 -4.19
CA HIS A 229 6.43 8.21 -3.20
C HIS A 229 6.65 7.67 -1.78
N ALA A 230 5.84 6.70 -1.35
CA ALA A 230 5.95 6.11 -0.02
C ALA A 230 7.34 5.46 0.21
N ARG A 231 7.88 4.79 -0.81
CA ARG A 231 9.22 4.18 -0.77
C ARG A 231 10.33 5.22 -0.73
N THR A 232 10.30 6.23 -1.60
CA THR A 232 11.28 7.33 -1.54
C THR A 232 11.28 7.96 -0.15
N ALA A 233 10.10 8.22 0.42
CA ALA A 233 9.95 8.81 1.75
C ALA A 233 10.49 7.91 2.88
N ALA A 234 10.48 6.58 2.68
CA ALA A 234 11.07 5.59 3.59
C ALA A 234 12.56 5.30 3.30
N GLY A 235 13.17 5.96 2.31
CA GLY A 235 14.56 5.70 1.91
C GLY A 235 14.77 4.40 1.15
N LEU A 236 13.73 3.85 0.52
CA LEU A 236 13.74 2.63 -0.27
C LEU A 236 13.84 2.93 -1.78
N PRO A 237 14.36 1.99 -2.59
CA PRO A 237 14.35 2.13 -4.04
C PRO A 237 12.93 2.18 -4.61
N ASP A 238 12.68 3.14 -5.51
CA ASP A 238 11.39 3.29 -6.20
C ASP A 238 11.08 2.08 -7.10
N ASP A 239 12.12 1.38 -7.60
CA ASP A 239 12.04 0.26 -8.54
C ASP A 239 11.76 -1.10 -7.89
N LEU A 240 11.62 -1.16 -6.56
CA LEU A 240 11.33 -2.40 -5.87
C LEU A 240 9.99 -2.99 -6.39
N PRO A 241 9.88 -4.28 -6.71
CA PRO A 241 8.60 -4.86 -7.12
C PRO A 241 7.56 -4.79 -5.99
N THR A 242 6.28 -4.87 -6.34
CA THR A 242 5.19 -5.07 -5.36
C THR A 242 4.74 -6.52 -5.40
N LEU A 243 4.11 -7.00 -4.32
CA LEU A 243 3.42 -8.28 -4.35
C LEU A 243 2.13 -8.16 -5.17
N VAL A 244 1.95 -9.04 -6.15
CA VAL A 244 0.75 -9.12 -7.01
C VAL A 244 -0.32 -10.03 -6.41
#